data_AF-A0A7K2Z3Y4-F1
#
_entry.id   AF-A0A7K2Z3Y4-F1
#
_cell.length_a   1.000
_cell.length_b   1.000
_cell.length_c   1.000
_cell.angle_alpha   90.00
_cell.angle_beta   90.00
_cell.angle_gamma   90.00
#
_symmetry.space_group_name_H-M   'P 1'
#
loop_
_entity.id
_entity.type
_entity.pdbx_description
1 polymer ?
#
loop_
_entity_poly.entity_id
_entity_poly.type
_entity_poly.pdbx_seq_one_letter_code
_entity_poly.pdbx_strand_id
1 'polypeptide(L)'
;HTETAPSKPHVFVDARSGTVLDAYDDVRAGAGHSKWNGPDPITIDTVHSGSQYTLTDPNRPGLSCGKYSGGGFTKYVDDWGTGNPTSLETGCVDALWAAQKEWDMLRTWLGRNGHNGAGRTWPIAVGLNDVNAYWDG
;
A
#
# COMPACT_ATOMS: atom_id res chain seq x y z
N HIS A 1 -16.01 11.18 -33.00
CA HIS A 1 -16.36 9.86 -32.48
C HIS A 1 -15.38 9.52 -31.36
N THR A 2 -15.83 9.61 -30.12
CA THR A 2 -15.03 9.33 -28.92
C THR A 2 -15.15 7.84 -28.59
N GLU A 3 -14.03 7.13 -28.63
CA GLU A 3 -13.95 5.70 -28.32
C GLU A 3 -14.05 5.50 -26.79
N THR A 4 -15.15 4.87 -26.36
CA THR A 4 -15.35 4.43 -24.97
C THR A 4 -14.51 3.16 -24.77
N ALA A 5 -13.33 3.29 -24.16
CA ALA A 5 -12.56 2.12 -23.72
C ALA A 5 -13.36 1.39 -22.61
N PRO A 6 -13.73 0.11 -22.78
CA PRO A 6 -14.48 -0.60 -21.74
C PRO A 6 -13.53 -1.03 -20.62
N SER A 7 -13.66 -0.41 -19.45
CA SER A 7 -13.15 -1.00 -18.21
C SER A 7 -13.99 -2.25 -17.89
N LYS A 8 -13.36 -3.42 -17.82
CA LYS A 8 -13.99 -4.66 -17.33
C LYS A 8 -13.71 -4.77 -15.82
N PRO A 9 -14.64 -4.37 -14.93
CA PRO A 9 -14.55 -4.77 -13.53
C PRO A 9 -14.82 -6.28 -13.44
N HIS A 10 -13.87 -7.03 -12.89
CA HIS A 10 -14.10 -8.41 -12.48
C HIS A 10 -14.78 -8.37 -11.11
N VAL A 11 -16.12 -8.38 -11.12
CA VAL A 11 -16.91 -8.51 -9.90
C VAL A 11 -17.22 -9.99 -9.72
N PHE A 12 -16.65 -10.60 -8.69
CA PHE A 12 -17.07 -11.93 -8.24
C PHE A 12 -18.29 -11.75 -7.34
N VAL A 13 -19.42 -12.28 -7.78
CA VAL A 13 -20.71 -12.25 -7.08
C VAL A 13 -21.09 -13.68 -6.70
N ASP A 14 -21.34 -13.93 -5.41
CA ASP A 14 -21.96 -15.17 -4.94
C ASP A 14 -23.45 -15.18 -5.34
N ALA A 15 -23.84 -16.19 -6.11
CA ALA A 15 -25.16 -16.30 -6.72
C ALA A 15 -26.30 -16.67 -5.76
N ARG A 16 -26.05 -16.87 -4.45
CA ARG A 16 -27.11 -17.17 -3.46
C ARG A 16 -27.53 -15.99 -2.59
N SER A 17 -26.66 -15.02 -2.35
CA SER A 17 -26.95 -13.86 -1.49
C SER A 17 -26.89 -12.51 -2.20
N GLY A 18 -26.39 -12.46 -3.46
CA GLY A 18 -26.31 -11.23 -4.24
C GLY A 18 -25.44 -10.12 -3.63
N THR A 19 -24.61 -10.47 -2.64
CA THR A 19 -23.78 -9.49 -1.93
C THR A 19 -22.34 -9.59 -2.42
N VAL A 20 -21.77 -8.46 -2.86
CA VAL A 20 -20.33 -8.33 -3.15
C VAL A 20 -19.63 -8.13 -1.80
N LEU A 21 -19.03 -9.19 -1.23
CA LEU A 21 -18.50 -9.16 0.14
C LEU A 21 -16.97 -9.27 0.24
N ASP A 22 -16.27 -9.76 -0.80
CA ASP A 22 -14.88 -10.22 -0.61
C ASP A 22 -13.80 -9.23 -1.09
N ALA A 23 -14.16 -8.13 -1.77
CA ALA A 23 -13.19 -7.15 -2.27
C ALA A 23 -13.08 -5.90 -1.39
N TYR A 24 -14.03 -5.68 -0.47
CA TYR A 24 -14.04 -4.52 0.43
C TYR A 24 -13.53 -4.85 1.84
N ASP A 25 -13.50 -6.14 2.21
CA ASP A 25 -13.03 -6.57 3.52
C ASP A 25 -11.50 -6.64 3.63
N ASP A 26 -10.81 -6.93 2.52
CA ASP A 26 -9.35 -7.00 2.47
C ASP A 26 -8.68 -5.62 2.47
N VAL A 27 -9.35 -4.57 1.96
CA VAL A 27 -8.80 -3.21 1.90
C VAL A 27 -9.16 -2.45 3.16
N ARG A 28 -8.16 -2.14 3.99
CA ARG A 28 -8.36 -1.39 5.23
C ARG A 28 -7.49 -0.15 5.26
N ALA A 29 -8.07 0.91 5.82
CA ALA A 29 -7.41 2.16 6.12
C ALA A 29 -6.73 2.01 7.50
N GLY A 30 -5.52 1.47 7.50
CA GLY A 30 -4.71 1.32 8.70
C GLY A 30 -4.24 2.66 9.26
N ALA A 31 -4.02 2.71 10.57
CA ALA A 31 -3.40 3.83 11.24
C ALA A 31 -1.88 3.73 11.16
N GLY A 32 -1.23 4.78 10.67
CA GLY A 32 0.23 4.89 10.57
C GLY A 32 0.76 6.01 11.46
N HIS A 33 1.69 5.66 12.35
CA HIS A 33 2.45 6.59 13.17
C HIS A 33 3.78 6.90 12.50
N SER A 34 3.71 7.88 11.61
CA SER A 34 4.81 8.32 10.78
C SER A 34 5.77 9.23 11.56
N LYS A 35 7.04 9.27 11.15
CA LYS A 35 7.98 10.26 11.70
C LYS A 35 7.83 11.62 11.01
N TRP A 36 7.57 11.63 9.71
CA TRP A 36 7.78 12.80 8.85
C TRP A 36 6.48 13.45 8.38
N ASN A 37 5.44 12.64 8.23
CA ASN A 37 4.14 12.99 7.70
C ASN A 37 3.10 13.13 8.81
N GLY A 38 2.09 13.97 8.57
CA GLY A 38 0.99 14.18 9.49
C GLY A 38 -0.21 14.85 8.81
N PRO A 39 -1.28 15.14 9.58
CA PRO A 39 -1.40 14.91 11.02
C PRO A 39 -1.35 13.43 11.43
N ASP A 40 -0.87 13.15 12.64
CA ASP A 40 -0.81 11.80 13.22
C ASP A 40 -2.17 11.41 13.84
N PRO A 41 -2.67 10.17 13.65
CA PRO A 41 -2.14 9.15 12.73
C PRO A 41 -2.45 9.48 11.26
N ILE A 42 -1.54 9.10 10.36
CA ILE A 42 -1.81 9.10 8.92
C ILE A 42 -2.59 7.84 8.53
N THR A 43 -3.32 7.90 7.44
CA THR A 43 -4.00 6.73 6.87
C THR A 43 -3.12 6.08 5.81
N ILE A 44 -2.96 4.77 5.91
CA ILE A 44 -2.29 3.92 4.92
C ILE A 44 -3.20 2.77 4.50
N ASP A 45 -3.20 2.44 3.21
CA ASP A 45 -3.93 1.24 2.74
C ASP A 45 -3.13 -0.02 3.12
N THR A 46 -3.78 -0.96 3.82
CA THR A 46 -3.23 -2.25 4.25
C THR A 46 -4.14 -3.40 3.82
N VAL A 47 -3.60 -4.63 3.88
CA VAL A 47 -4.36 -5.86 3.64
C VAL A 47 -4.59 -6.61 4.93
N HIS A 48 -5.84 -6.99 5.19
CA HIS A 48 -6.18 -8.00 6.20
C HIS A 48 -6.25 -9.38 5.55
N SER A 49 -5.51 -10.37 6.07
CA SER A 49 -5.54 -11.75 5.61
C SER A 49 -5.62 -12.71 6.79
N GLY A 50 -6.69 -13.51 6.81
CA GLY A 50 -6.99 -14.41 7.91
C GLY A 50 -7.28 -13.67 9.21
N SER A 51 -6.27 -13.57 10.08
CA SER A 51 -6.38 -12.84 11.36
C SER A 51 -5.34 -11.73 11.51
N GLN A 52 -4.58 -11.44 10.45
CA GLN A 52 -3.46 -10.52 10.50
C GLN A 52 -3.55 -9.47 9.40
N TYR A 53 -3.15 -8.26 9.75
CA TYR A 53 -2.89 -7.16 8.83
C TYR A 53 -1.45 -7.23 8.34
N THR A 54 -1.23 -6.83 7.09
CA THR A 54 0.09 -6.67 6.48
C THR A 54 0.23 -5.29 5.85
N LEU A 55 1.45 -4.77 5.81
CA LEU A 55 1.79 -3.53 5.09
C LEU A 55 1.87 -3.78 3.58
N THR A 56 0.75 -4.20 3.00
CA THR A 56 0.54 -4.41 1.57
C THR A 56 -0.61 -3.51 1.12
N ASP A 57 -0.45 -2.82 0.00
CA ASP A 57 -1.50 -1.99 -0.56
C ASP A 57 -2.30 -2.79 -1.62
N PRO A 58 -3.60 -3.05 -1.40
CA PRO A 58 -4.42 -3.81 -2.34
C PRO A 58 -4.86 -3.00 -3.57
N ASN A 59 -4.84 -1.67 -3.49
CA ASN A 59 -5.26 -0.76 -4.55
C ASN A 59 -4.14 -0.49 -5.57
N ARG A 60 -2.87 -0.72 -5.19
CA ARG A 60 -1.68 -0.42 -5.99
C ARG A 60 -0.84 -1.70 -6.20
N PRO A 61 -1.13 -2.48 -7.26
CA PRO A 61 -0.50 -3.78 -7.48
C PRO A 61 1.03 -3.74 -7.47
N GLY A 62 1.62 -4.53 -6.56
CA GLY A 62 3.05 -4.62 -6.34
C GLY A 62 3.57 -3.75 -5.19
N LEU A 63 2.74 -2.90 -4.58
CA LEU A 63 3.13 -2.08 -3.45
C LEU A 63 2.97 -2.87 -2.15
N SER A 64 4.09 -3.14 -1.50
CA SER A 64 4.14 -3.68 -0.15
C SER A 64 5.39 -3.18 0.54
N CYS A 65 5.49 -3.36 1.85
CA CYS A 65 6.67 -3.02 2.59
C CYS A 65 7.04 -4.11 3.61
N GLY A 66 8.32 -4.44 3.66
CA GLY A 66 8.89 -5.48 4.51
C GLY A 66 10.31 -5.16 4.96
N LYS A 67 10.93 -6.10 5.68
CA LYS A 67 12.30 -5.95 6.17
C LYS A 67 13.29 -6.36 5.08
N TYR A 68 14.40 -5.64 4.97
CA TYR A 68 15.49 -5.99 4.07
C TYR A 68 16.10 -7.37 4.38
N SER A 69 16.15 -7.75 5.66
CA SER A 69 16.56 -9.09 6.10
C SER A 69 15.60 -10.22 5.68
N GLY A 70 14.49 -9.88 5.03
CA GLY A 70 13.40 -10.80 4.68
C GLY A 70 12.22 -10.73 5.64
N GLY A 71 11.04 -11.04 5.10
CA GLY A 71 9.76 -11.08 5.83
C GLY A 71 9.01 -9.74 5.84
N GLY A 72 7.69 -9.82 5.70
CA GLY A 72 6.78 -8.69 5.83
C GLY A 72 6.49 -8.33 7.30
N PHE A 73 5.88 -7.17 7.52
CA PHE A 73 5.30 -6.82 8.80
C PHE A 73 3.88 -7.37 8.92
N THR A 74 3.56 -8.00 10.05
CA THR A 74 2.27 -8.62 10.35
C THR A 74 1.80 -8.25 11.75
N LYS A 75 0.53 -7.88 11.92
CA LYS A 75 -0.08 -7.59 13.24
C LYS A 75 -1.53 -8.06 13.32
N TYR A 76 -2.05 -8.26 14.53
CA TYR A 76 -3.49 -8.52 14.75
C TYR A 76 -4.35 -7.24 14.78
N VAL A 77 -3.70 -6.08 14.86
CA VAL A 77 -4.31 -4.74 14.88
C VAL A 77 -3.68 -3.91 13.77
N ASP A 78 -4.51 -3.15 13.07
CA ASP A 78 -4.12 -2.33 11.92
C ASP A 78 -3.60 -0.95 12.34
N ASP A 79 -2.58 -0.98 13.20
CA ASP A 79 -1.93 0.18 13.81
C ASP A 79 -0.41 -0.01 13.72
N TRP A 80 0.27 0.90 13.03
CA TRP A 80 1.63 0.69 12.53
C TRP A 80 2.55 1.84 12.89
N GLY A 81 3.78 1.52 13.29
CA GLY A 81 4.80 2.50 13.59
C GLY A 81 4.66 3.08 14.99
N THR A 82 5.57 4.01 15.32
CA THR A 82 5.62 4.68 16.63
C THR A 82 6.04 6.14 16.52
N GLY A 83 6.23 6.66 15.30
CA GLY A 83 6.86 7.96 15.05
C GLY A 83 8.37 8.01 15.38
N ASN A 84 9.00 6.92 15.82
CA ASN A 84 10.45 6.85 16.02
C ASN A 84 11.18 6.59 14.68
N PRO A 85 12.13 7.44 14.25
CA PRO A 85 12.84 7.27 12.97
C PRO A 85 13.71 6.02 12.90
N THR A 86 14.12 5.44 14.04
CA THR A 86 14.96 4.23 14.05
C THR A 86 14.13 2.94 14.02
N SER A 87 12.80 3.05 14.08
CA SER A 87 11.90 1.90 13.95
C SER A 87 11.75 1.55 12.47
N LEU A 88 12.06 0.30 12.12
CA LEU A 88 11.82 -0.21 10.77
C LEU A 88 10.34 -0.12 10.39
N GLU A 89 9.44 -0.37 11.34
CA GLU A 89 8.00 -0.27 11.08
C GLU A 89 7.58 1.18 10.79
N THR A 90 8.10 2.17 11.52
CA THR A 90 7.86 3.60 11.22
C THR A 90 8.41 3.96 9.83
N GLY A 91 9.63 3.52 9.50
CA GLY A 91 10.20 3.76 8.18
C GLY A 91 9.38 3.12 7.06
N CYS A 92 8.79 1.96 7.34
CA CYS A 92 7.92 1.24 6.42
C CYS A 92 6.58 1.95 6.21
N VAL A 93 5.99 2.48 7.28
CA VAL A 93 4.79 3.36 7.24
C VAL A 93 5.06 4.60 6.39
N ASP A 94 6.17 5.30 6.65
CA ASP A 94 6.53 6.51 5.91
C ASP A 94 6.72 6.23 4.42
N ALA A 95 7.46 5.16 4.08
CA ALA A 95 7.74 4.80 2.70
C ALA A 95 6.48 4.32 1.96
N LEU A 96 5.64 3.50 2.60
CA LEU A 96 4.40 3.01 2.02
C LEU A 96 3.45 4.18 1.72
N TRP A 97 3.28 5.09 2.69
CA TRP A 97 2.45 6.28 2.50
C TRP A 97 2.97 7.18 1.39
N ALA A 98 4.29 7.42 1.33
CA ALA A 98 4.90 8.22 0.28
C ALA A 98 4.64 7.64 -1.11
N ALA A 99 4.81 6.32 -1.29
CA ALA A 99 4.52 5.64 -2.55
C ALA A 99 3.03 5.69 -2.92
N GLN A 100 2.12 5.61 -1.93
CA GLN A 100 0.68 5.77 -2.16
C GLN A 100 0.35 7.17 -2.71
N LYS A 101 0.93 8.20 -2.10
CA LYS A 101 0.74 9.60 -2.53
C LYS A 101 1.39 9.89 -3.87
N GLU A 102 2.58 9.36 -4.13
CA GLU A 102 3.25 9.51 -5.42
C GLU A 102 2.42 8.88 -6.54
N TRP A 103 1.89 7.66 -6.36
CA TRP A 103 1.01 7.03 -7.32
C TRP A 103 -0.21 7.92 -7.66
N ASP A 104 -0.87 8.47 -6.63
CA ASP A 104 -2.04 9.33 -6.81
C ASP A 104 -1.68 10.65 -7.49
N MET A 105 -0.53 11.23 -7.14
CA MET A 105 0.01 12.43 -7.76
C MET A 105 0.32 12.21 -9.25
N LEU A 106 1.04 11.12 -9.59
CA LEU A 106 1.37 10.76 -10.96
C LEU A 106 0.12 10.56 -11.82
N ARG A 107 -0.90 9.91 -11.28
CA ARG A 107 -2.20 9.77 -11.94
C ARG A 107 -2.87 11.12 -12.16
N THR A 108 -2.96 11.93 -11.12
CA THR A 108 -3.74 13.18 -11.13
C THR A 108 -3.08 14.25 -12.01
N TRP A 109 -1.75 14.36 -11.94
CA TRP A 109 -1.02 15.44 -12.60
C TRP A 109 -0.59 15.08 -14.03
N LEU A 110 -0.23 13.82 -14.26
CA LEU A 110 0.37 13.39 -15.53
C LEU A 110 -0.49 12.37 -16.29
N GLY A 111 -1.64 11.94 -15.74
CA GLY A 111 -2.44 10.87 -16.31
C GLY A 111 -1.71 9.52 -16.34
N ARG A 112 -0.65 9.36 -15.54
CA ARG A 112 0.20 8.16 -15.56
C ARG A 112 -0.46 7.03 -14.79
N ASN A 113 -0.48 5.83 -15.40
CA ASN A 113 -1.05 4.64 -14.76
C ASN A 113 0.01 3.95 -13.88
N GLY A 114 0.11 4.36 -12.61
CA GLY A 114 1.06 3.81 -11.65
C GLY A 114 2.51 4.24 -11.88
N HIS A 115 3.41 3.85 -10.97
CA HIS A 115 4.80 4.31 -11.02
C HIS A 115 5.51 3.88 -12.31
N ASN A 116 5.28 2.66 -12.79
CA ASN A 116 5.87 2.19 -14.05
C ASN A 116 5.10 2.61 -15.32
N GLY A 117 3.95 3.27 -15.19
CA GLY A 117 3.09 3.67 -16.31
C GLY A 117 2.22 2.54 -16.90
N ALA A 118 2.30 1.33 -16.36
CA ALA A 118 1.57 0.13 -16.78
C ALA A 118 0.72 -0.48 -15.64
N GLY A 119 0.31 0.34 -14.67
CA GLY A 119 -0.55 -0.05 -13.56
C GLY A 119 0.16 -0.90 -12.50
N ARG A 120 1.48 -0.75 -12.35
CA ARG A 120 2.26 -1.42 -11.30
C ARG A 120 3.28 -0.50 -10.63
N THR A 121 3.77 -1.00 -9.50
CA THR A 121 4.83 -0.44 -8.66
C THR A 121 5.70 -1.58 -8.14
N TRP A 122 6.51 -1.28 -7.14
CA TRP A 122 7.49 -2.14 -6.54
C TRP A 122 7.29 -2.34 -5.03
N PRO A 123 7.84 -3.43 -4.47
CA PRO A 123 7.90 -3.62 -3.04
C PRO A 123 9.01 -2.75 -2.42
N ILE A 124 8.83 -2.41 -1.15
CA ILE A 124 9.76 -1.63 -0.35
C ILE A 124 10.41 -2.56 0.68
N ALA A 125 11.72 -2.43 0.86
CA ALA A 125 12.46 -3.14 1.88
C ALA A 125 13.21 -2.14 2.78
N VAL A 126 12.90 -2.15 4.08
CA VAL A 126 13.53 -1.24 5.06
C VAL A 126 14.58 -1.94 5.90
N GLY A 127 15.59 -1.19 6.34
CA GLY A 127 16.63 -1.69 7.24
C GLY A 127 17.86 -2.25 6.53
N LEU A 128 18.18 -1.79 5.31
CA LEU A 128 19.54 -1.94 4.80
C LEU A 128 20.48 -1.19 5.75
N ASN A 129 21.61 -1.81 6.11
CA ASN A 129 22.62 -1.19 6.98
C ASN A 129 23.51 -0.19 6.21
N ASP A 130 22.87 0.72 5.48
CA ASP A 130 23.49 1.85 4.78
C ASP A 130 22.62 3.08 4.97
N VAL A 131 23.25 4.25 5.12
CA VAL A 131 22.54 5.54 5.15
C VAL A 131 22.20 5.94 3.70
N ASN A 132 21.27 5.21 3.10
CA ASN A 132 20.90 5.39 1.70
C ASN A 132 19.46 4.90 1.43
N ALA A 133 18.88 5.36 0.33
CA ALA A 133 17.70 4.76 -0.30
C ALA A 133 18.05 4.45 -1.76
N TYR A 134 17.77 3.24 -2.23
CA TYR A 134 18.15 2.79 -3.56
C TYR A 134 17.02 1.98 -4.20
N TRP A 135 17.05 1.95 -5.54
CA TRP A 135 16.13 1.22 -6.41
C TRP A 135 16.99 0.29 -7.28
N ASP A 136 16.74 -1.02 -7.25
CA ASP A 136 17.56 -2.01 -7.94
C ASP A 136 16.90 -2.70 -9.16
N GLY A 137 15.61 -2.42 -9.44
CA GLY A 137 14.95 -2.75 -10.71
C GLY A 137 13.91 -3.87 -10.66
#